data_AF-A0A183M4N0-F1
#
_entry.id   AF-A0A183M4N0-F1
#
_cell.length_a   1.000
_cell.length_b   1.000
_cell.length_c   1.000
_cell.angle_alpha   90.00
_cell.angle_beta   90.00
_cell.angle_gamma   90.00
#
_symmetry.space_group_name_H-M   'P 1'
#
loop_
_entity.id
_entity.type
_entity.pdbx_description
1 polymer ?
#
loop_
_entity_poly.entity_id
_entity_poly.type
_entity_poly.pdbx_seq_one_letter_code
_entity_poly.pdbx_strand_id
1 'polypeptide(L)'
;MFITFCCPKSEELDLTQYSSDTPTDFLNLLYEAQHVCEGSWKPQCVSSQKIAVIIPYREREKHLKLLLPRLHALLLRQNMPYYVFVIEQAGTTPFNRGLLFNVGVLHALDIDPDINCFIFHDVDLLPEKSENFYICDTELRHLSPAVDDLRYHPPFVNSAGGVAAMSKENIFKVRKIRRYVM
;
A
#
# COMPACT_ATOMS: atom_id res chain seq x y z
N MET A 1 -12.70 -5.91 -30.57
CA MET A 1 -11.89 -6.06 -29.34
C MET A 1 -12.74 -5.55 -28.20
N PHE A 2 -13.12 -6.42 -27.25
CA PHE A 2 -13.88 -6.00 -26.07
C PHE A 2 -12.89 -5.67 -24.95
N ILE A 3 -13.03 -4.51 -24.31
CA ILE A 3 -12.23 -4.10 -23.15
C ILE A 3 -13.11 -4.28 -21.91
N THR A 4 -12.66 -5.09 -20.96
CA THR A 4 -13.34 -5.30 -19.68
C THR A 4 -12.70 -4.42 -18.62
N PHE A 5 -13.45 -3.51 -18.01
CA PHE A 5 -12.94 -2.64 -16.94
C PHE A 5 -12.99 -3.33 -15.57
N CYS A 6 -12.04 -2.99 -14.71
CA CYS A 6 -11.99 -3.51 -13.34
C CYS A 6 -13.07 -2.90 -12.46
N CYS A 7 -13.73 -3.75 -11.68
CA CYS A 7 -14.69 -3.37 -10.67
C CYS A 7 -14.35 -4.07 -9.35
N PRO A 8 -14.32 -3.36 -8.21
CA PRO A 8 -14.27 -3.99 -6.90
C PRO A 8 -15.44 -4.95 -6.71
N LYS A 9 -15.24 -6.03 -5.96
CA LYS A 9 -16.35 -6.92 -5.60
C LYS A 9 -17.33 -6.18 -4.65
N SER A 10 -18.60 -6.59 -4.55
CA SER A 10 -19.64 -5.82 -3.83
C SER A 10 -19.88 -6.21 -2.37
N GLU A 11 -19.56 -7.43 -1.96
CA GLU A 11 -19.72 -7.90 -0.56
C GLU A 11 -18.71 -7.22 0.39
N GLU A 12 -19.05 -7.06 1.65
CA GLU A 12 -18.12 -6.56 2.67
C GLU A 12 -17.07 -7.63 2.98
N LEU A 13 -15.82 -7.22 3.20
CA LEU A 13 -14.76 -8.09 3.71
C LEU A 13 -14.28 -7.53 5.05
N ASP A 14 -14.53 -8.27 6.12
CA ASP A 14 -13.99 -7.95 7.45
C ASP A 14 -12.49 -8.31 7.49
N LEU A 15 -11.63 -7.30 7.52
CA LEU A 15 -10.18 -7.49 7.55
C LEU A 15 -9.65 -7.72 8.97
N THR A 16 -10.48 -7.47 10.00
CA THR A 16 -10.08 -7.65 11.39
C THR A 16 -9.93 -9.13 11.76
N GLN A 17 -10.56 -10.02 10.98
CA GLN A 17 -10.46 -11.48 11.13
C GLN A 17 -9.03 -12.01 10.97
N TYR A 18 -8.17 -11.31 10.22
CA TYR A 18 -6.75 -11.64 10.06
C TYR A 18 -5.99 -11.09 11.27
N SER A 19 -5.95 -11.82 12.39
CA SER A 19 -5.41 -11.34 13.67
C SER A 19 -4.13 -12.09 14.10
N SER A 20 -3.37 -11.51 15.03
CA SER A 20 -2.05 -12.02 15.47
C SER A 20 -2.05 -13.42 16.08
N ASP A 21 -3.22 -13.92 16.45
CA ASP A 21 -3.36 -15.09 17.30
C ASP A 21 -3.48 -16.39 16.51
N THR A 22 -3.50 -16.34 15.17
CA THR A 22 -3.65 -17.49 14.28
C THR A 22 -2.36 -17.80 13.52
N PRO A 23 -1.59 -18.86 13.90
CA PRO A 23 -0.44 -19.34 13.14
C PRO A 23 -0.75 -19.72 11.67
N THR A 24 -2.03 -19.94 11.38
CA THR A 24 -2.59 -20.22 10.07
C THR A 24 -2.54 -19.04 9.10
N ASP A 25 -2.36 -17.79 9.55
CA ASP A 25 -2.52 -16.61 8.68
C ASP A 25 -1.48 -16.51 7.57
N PHE A 26 -0.21 -16.89 7.81
CA PHE A 26 0.81 -16.85 6.77
C PHE A 26 0.70 -18.02 5.78
N LEU A 27 0.23 -19.19 6.24
CA LEU A 27 -0.02 -20.35 5.37
C LEU A 27 -1.32 -20.17 4.57
N ASN A 28 -2.35 -19.60 5.17
CA ASN A 28 -3.58 -19.18 4.50
C ASN A 28 -3.28 -18.05 3.52
N LEU A 29 -2.37 -17.12 3.85
CA LEU A 29 -1.84 -16.18 2.87
C LEU A 29 -1.24 -16.92 1.68
N LEU A 30 -0.33 -17.86 1.87
CA LEU A 30 0.26 -18.61 0.74
C LEU A 30 -0.79 -19.37 -0.08
N TYR A 31 -1.89 -19.80 0.55
CA TYR A 31 -2.99 -20.49 -0.11
C TYR A 31 -3.95 -19.53 -0.87
N GLU A 32 -4.46 -18.48 -0.21
CA GLU A 32 -5.34 -17.45 -0.80
C GLU A 32 -4.60 -16.55 -1.79
N ALA A 33 -3.32 -16.31 -1.52
CA ALA A 33 -2.40 -15.52 -2.34
C ALA A 33 -1.59 -16.40 -3.30
N GLN A 34 -2.04 -17.61 -3.64
CA GLN A 34 -1.42 -18.41 -4.71
C GLN A 34 -1.34 -17.64 -6.05
N HIS A 35 -2.17 -16.61 -6.21
CA HIS A 35 -2.17 -15.72 -7.37
C HIS A 35 -1.26 -14.51 -7.21
N VAL A 36 -0.76 -14.23 -6.00
CA VAL A 36 0.20 -13.18 -5.70
C VAL A 36 1.60 -13.74 -5.92
N CYS A 37 2.31 -13.18 -6.89
CA CYS A 37 3.69 -13.56 -7.21
C CYS A 37 4.61 -12.39 -6.88
N GLU A 38 5.68 -12.65 -6.12
CA GLU A 38 6.68 -11.64 -5.74
C GLU A 38 6.08 -10.37 -5.11
N GLY A 39 4.99 -10.51 -4.35
CA GLY A 39 4.28 -9.38 -3.73
C GLY A 39 3.44 -8.54 -4.71
N SER A 40 3.17 -9.06 -5.90
CA SER A 40 2.38 -8.39 -6.94
C SER A 40 1.20 -9.25 -7.42
N TRP A 41 0.16 -8.59 -7.92
CA TRP A 41 -0.98 -9.24 -8.55
C TRP A 41 -1.60 -8.34 -9.61
N LYS A 42 -2.22 -8.96 -10.62
CA LYS A 42 -2.98 -8.24 -11.65
C LYS A 42 -4.28 -8.99 -12.00
N PRO A 43 -5.38 -8.26 -12.23
CA PRO A 43 -6.63 -8.86 -12.67
C PRO A 43 -6.63 -9.12 -14.20
N GLN A 44 -7.66 -9.81 -14.67
CA GLN A 44 -7.93 -10.02 -16.11
C GLN A 44 -8.69 -8.86 -16.78
N CYS A 45 -8.91 -7.78 -16.04
CA CYS A 45 -9.56 -6.55 -16.50
C CYS A 45 -8.56 -5.41 -16.60
N VAL A 46 -8.97 -4.32 -17.25
CA VAL A 46 -8.20 -3.10 -17.40
C VAL A 46 -8.56 -2.13 -16.27
N SER A 47 -7.56 -1.68 -15.53
CA SER A 47 -7.68 -0.61 -14.55
C SER A 47 -7.01 0.66 -15.05
N SER A 48 -7.56 1.82 -14.70
CA SER A 48 -6.94 3.12 -14.97
C SER A 48 -5.75 3.40 -14.05
N GLN A 49 -5.63 2.69 -12.94
CA GLN A 49 -4.55 2.87 -11.98
C GLN A 49 -3.79 1.57 -11.74
N LYS A 50 -2.47 1.69 -11.69
CA LYS A 50 -1.54 0.64 -11.29
C LYS A 50 -0.83 1.11 -10.02
N ILE A 51 -0.99 0.33 -8.96
CA ILE A 51 -0.72 0.74 -7.59
C ILE A 51 0.64 0.22 -7.13
N ALA A 52 1.42 1.06 -6.47
CA ALA A 52 2.59 0.64 -5.69
C ALA A 52 2.38 0.99 -4.21
N VAL A 53 2.32 -0.02 -3.35
CA VAL A 53 2.34 0.17 -1.89
C VAL A 53 3.78 0.16 -1.42
N ILE A 54 4.23 1.27 -0.84
CA ILE A 54 5.58 1.45 -0.34
C ILE A 54 5.55 1.45 1.18
N ILE A 55 6.18 0.43 1.79
CA ILE A 55 6.22 0.20 3.23
C ILE A 55 7.66 0.43 3.71
N PRO A 56 7.95 1.52 4.44
CA PRO A 56 9.27 1.76 5.00
C PRO A 56 9.44 0.85 6.22
N TYR A 57 10.56 0.14 6.30
CA TYR A 57 10.70 -0.97 7.23
C TYR A 57 12.07 -1.00 7.92
N ARG A 58 12.06 -1.39 9.20
CA ARG A 58 13.23 -1.86 9.95
C ARG A 58 12.77 -2.59 11.21
N GLU A 59 13.25 -3.81 11.42
CA GLU A 59 13.09 -4.55 12.70
C GLU A 59 11.65 -4.63 13.25
N ARG A 60 10.63 -4.65 12.37
CA ARG A 60 9.20 -4.70 12.74
C ARG A 60 8.48 -5.93 12.21
N GLU A 61 9.16 -7.07 12.25
CA GLU A 61 8.71 -8.32 11.60
C GLU A 61 7.30 -8.74 12.03
N LYS A 62 6.98 -8.60 13.32
CA LYS A 62 5.63 -8.91 13.85
C LYS A 62 4.54 -8.05 13.20
N HIS A 63 4.78 -6.75 13.06
CA HIS A 63 3.83 -5.84 12.39
C HIS A 63 3.71 -6.18 10.91
N LEU A 64 4.82 -6.46 10.24
CA LEU A 64 4.83 -6.80 8.82
C LEU A 64 4.05 -8.10 8.55
N LYS A 65 4.23 -9.11 9.40
CA LYS A 65 3.50 -10.39 9.31
C LYS A 65 1.99 -10.22 9.48
N LEU A 66 1.53 -9.22 10.22
CA LEU A 66 0.12 -8.87 10.36
C LEU A 66 -0.40 -8.04 9.18
N LEU A 67 0.42 -7.11 8.69
CA LEU A 67 0.03 -6.20 7.64
C LEU A 67 -0.14 -6.91 6.29
N LEU A 68 0.83 -7.74 5.89
CA LEU A 68 0.84 -8.32 4.53
C LEU A 68 -0.44 -9.11 4.20
N PRO A 69 -0.98 -9.97 5.09
CA PRO A 69 -2.27 -10.63 4.85
C PRO A 69 -3.45 -9.70 4.65
N ARG A 70 -3.63 -8.73 5.54
CA ARG A 70 -4.72 -7.77 5.42
C ARG A 70 -4.60 -6.93 4.15
N LEU A 71 -3.39 -6.51 3.81
CA LEU A 71 -3.11 -5.69 2.65
C LEU A 71 -3.37 -6.45 1.34
N HIS A 72 -2.88 -7.70 1.22
CA HIS A 72 -3.14 -8.51 0.03
C HIS A 72 -4.63 -8.83 -0.12
N ALA A 73 -5.31 -9.22 0.97
CA ALA A 73 -6.75 -9.48 0.95
C ALA A 73 -7.54 -8.23 0.50
N LEU A 74 -7.22 -7.07 1.05
CA LEU A 74 -7.81 -5.77 0.66
C LEU A 74 -7.60 -5.48 -0.84
N LEU A 75 -6.36 -5.55 -1.33
CA LEU A 75 -6.04 -5.16 -2.70
C LEU A 75 -6.60 -6.14 -3.74
N LEU A 76 -6.59 -7.44 -3.45
CA LEU A 76 -7.26 -8.46 -4.25
C LEU A 76 -8.76 -8.20 -4.32
N ARG A 77 -9.36 -7.82 -3.18
CA ARG A 77 -10.79 -7.51 -3.08
C ARG A 77 -11.19 -6.29 -3.90
N GLN A 78 -10.31 -5.28 -3.94
CA GLN A 78 -10.48 -4.07 -4.73
C GLN A 78 -10.26 -4.29 -6.24
N ASN A 79 -9.73 -5.47 -6.63
CA ASN A 79 -9.58 -5.88 -8.02
C ASN A 79 -8.71 -4.91 -8.86
N MET A 80 -7.63 -4.40 -8.25
CA MET A 80 -6.69 -3.46 -8.87
C MET A 80 -5.33 -4.11 -9.08
N PRO A 81 -4.60 -3.82 -10.17
CA PRO A 81 -3.22 -4.28 -10.32
C PRO A 81 -2.32 -3.54 -9.34
N TYR A 82 -1.51 -4.28 -8.58
CA TYR A 82 -0.66 -3.70 -7.54
C TYR A 82 0.69 -4.42 -7.37
N TYR A 83 1.61 -3.70 -6.73
CA TYR A 83 2.88 -4.18 -6.20
C TYR A 83 3.00 -3.75 -4.73
N VAL A 84 3.53 -4.62 -3.87
CA VAL A 84 3.88 -4.31 -2.49
C VAL A 84 5.40 -4.32 -2.34
N PHE A 85 5.98 -3.17 -1.98
CA PHE A 85 7.41 -2.99 -1.76
C PHE A 85 7.69 -2.70 -0.29
N VAL A 86 8.43 -3.61 0.35
CA VAL A 86 8.97 -3.41 1.69
C VAL A 86 10.38 -2.85 1.55
N ILE A 87 10.57 -1.58 1.92
CA ILE A 87 11.84 -0.86 1.78
C ILE A 87 12.57 -0.86 3.12
N GLU A 88 13.50 -1.78 3.27
CA GLU A 88 14.28 -1.93 4.49
C GLU A 88 15.42 -0.91 4.59
N GLN A 89 15.53 -0.20 5.72
CA GLN A 89 16.71 0.62 6.02
C GLN A 89 17.72 -0.19 6.83
N ALA A 90 18.79 -0.61 6.16
CA ALA A 90 19.91 -1.32 6.80
C ALA A 90 20.72 -0.42 7.74
N GLY A 91 21.38 -1.06 8.70
CA GLY A 91 22.30 -0.42 9.64
C GLY A 91 21.62 0.26 10.83
N THR A 92 22.42 0.98 11.61
CA THR A 92 22.02 1.54 12.91
C THR A 92 21.75 3.05 12.88
N THR A 93 21.80 3.67 11.70
CA THR A 93 21.50 5.11 11.55
C THR A 93 20.04 5.43 11.88
N PRO A 94 19.70 6.66 12.28
CA PRO A 94 18.31 7.03 12.55
C PRO A 94 17.37 6.67 11.39
N PHE A 95 16.17 6.18 11.73
CA PHE A 95 15.17 5.79 10.74
C PHE A 95 14.68 6.99 9.93
N ASN A 96 14.80 6.92 8.61
CA ASN A 96 14.42 7.99 7.70
C ASN A 96 13.27 7.53 6.80
N ARG A 97 12.06 7.62 7.36
CA ARG A 97 10.79 7.28 6.69
C ARG A 97 10.64 7.95 5.33
N GLY A 98 10.92 9.26 5.25
CA GLY A 98 10.78 10.03 4.01
C GLY A 98 11.77 9.60 2.91
N LEU A 99 13.01 9.26 3.29
CA LEU A 99 14.00 8.74 2.35
C LEU A 99 13.55 7.39 1.78
N LEU A 100 13.06 6.49 2.61
CA LEU A 100 12.61 5.15 2.17
C LEU A 100 11.41 5.25 1.22
N PHE A 101 10.47 6.16 1.48
CA PHE A 101 9.40 6.46 0.52
C PHE A 101 9.95 7.00 -0.82
N ASN A 102 11.00 7.81 -0.80
CA ASN A 102 11.65 8.29 -2.02
C ASN A 102 12.31 7.16 -2.81
N VAL A 103 13.10 6.32 -2.14
CA VAL A 103 13.73 5.14 -2.74
C VAL A 103 12.69 4.18 -3.31
N GLY A 104 11.63 3.89 -2.55
CA GLY A 104 10.57 2.97 -2.98
C GLY A 104 9.83 3.45 -4.22
N VAL A 105 9.56 4.76 -4.35
CA VAL A 105 8.95 5.31 -5.58
C VAL A 105 9.86 5.12 -6.80
N LEU A 106 11.15 5.39 -6.66
CA LEU A 106 12.10 5.23 -7.78
C LEU A 106 12.21 3.76 -8.18
N HIS A 107 12.40 2.87 -7.20
CA HIS A 107 12.50 1.44 -7.44
C HIS A 107 11.22 0.88 -8.07
N ALA A 108 10.04 1.27 -7.60
CA ALA A 108 8.77 0.85 -8.19
C ALA A 108 8.69 1.23 -9.68
N LEU A 109 9.10 2.46 -10.03
CA LEU A 109 9.12 2.92 -11.42
C LEU A 109 10.18 2.24 -12.29
N ASP A 110 11.29 1.79 -11.71
CA ASP A 110 12.30 1.00 -12.41
C ASP A 110 11.78 -0.40 -12.74
N ILE A 111 10.97 -0.99 -11.87
CA ILE A 111 10.30 -2.28 -12.08
C ILE A 111 9.16 -2.16 -13.11
N ASP A 112 8.32 -1.14 -12.98
CA ASP A 112 7.18 -0.91 -13.86
C ASP A 112 6.92 0.60 -14.06
N PRO A 113 7.27 1.15 -15.24
CA PRO A 113 7.15 2.58 -15.50
C PRO A 113 5.69 3.05 -15.61
N ASP A 114 4.73 2.14 -15.80
CA ASP A 114 3.30 2.46 -15.91
C ASP A 114 2.62 2.59 -14.54
N ILE A 115 3.31 2.29 -13.43
CA ILE A 115 2.82 2.59 -12.09
C ILE A 115 2.52 4.08 -12.01
N ASN A 116 1.27 4.40 -11.68
CA ASN A 116 0.75 5.77 -11.69
C ASN A 116 0.10 6.19 -10.37
N CYS A 117 -0.04 5.26 -9.41
CA CYS A 117 -0.55 5.52 -8.07
C CYS A 117 0.38 4.92 -7.01
N PHE A 118 0.73 5.71 -5.99
CA PHE A 118 1.61 5.28 -4.92
C PHE A 118 0.91 5.43 -3.57
N ILE A 119 0.95 4.36 -2.77
CA ILE A 119 0.44 4.31 -1.41
C ILE A 119 1.65 4.31 -0.48
N PHE A 120 1.80 5.35 0.32
CA PHE A 120 2.78 5.44 1.40
C PHE A 120 2.14 4.87 2.65
N HIS A 121 2.71 3.79 3.18
CA HIS A 121 2.03 3.00 4.19
C HIS A 121 2.94 2.66 5.37
N ASP A 122 2.56 3.07 6.58
CA ASP A 122 3.29 2.69 7.79
C ASP A 122 3.04 1.23 8.15
N VAL A 123 4.07 0.49 8.58
CA VAL A 123 4.00 -0.96 8.79
C VAL A 123 3.05 -1.36 9.94
N ASP A 124 2.74 -0.45 10.84
CA ASP A 124 1.94 -0.66 12.06
C ASP A 124 0.48 -0.21 11.94
N LEU A 125 0.04 0.30 10.79
CA LEU A 125 -1.36 0.62 10.56
C LEU A 125 -2.03 -0.50 9.79
N LEU A 126 -3.16 -1.02 10.28
CA LEU A 126 -3.86 -2.12 9.63
C LEU A 126 -5.19 -1.60 9.05
N PRO A 127 -5.52 -1.88 7.78
CA PRO A 127 -6.84 -1.57 7.26
C PRO A 127 -7.89 -2.47 7.92
N GLU A 128 -8.98 -1.87 8.39
CA GLU A 128 -10.12 -2.61 8.97
C GLU A 128 -11.26 -2.83 7.98
N LYS A 129 -11.42 -1.91 7.01
CA LYS A 129 -12.58 -1.83 6.12
C LYS A 129 -12.18 -1.94 4.65
N SER A 130 -12.89 -2.78 3.91
CA SER A 130 -12.61 -3.04 2.49
C SER A 130 -12.98 -1.87 1.57
N GLU A 131 -13.87 -1.00 2.05
CA GLU A 131 -14.40 0.19 1.39
C GLU A 131 -13.39 1.36 1.43
N ASN A 132 -12.32 1.23 2.21
CA ASN A 132 -11.20 2.15 2.14
C ASN A 132 -10.35 1.84 0.90
N PHE A 133 -10.74 2.39 -0.25
CA PHE A 133 -10.08 2.17 -1.53
C PHE A 133 -8.65 2.71 -1.55
N TYR A 134 -7.67 1.81 -1.81
CA TYR A 134 -6.24 2.14 -1.92
C TYR A 134 -5.94 2.62 -3.34
N ILE A 135 -6.55 3.75 -3.70
CA ILE A 135 -6.43 4.38 -5.01
C ILE A 135 -6.00 5.83 -4.83
N CYS A 136 -5.49 6.42 -5.89
CA CYS A 136 -5.08 7.82 -5.90
C CYS A 136 -6.21 8.71 -6.40
N ASP A 137 -6.23 9.93 -5.89
CA ASP A 137 -7.12 11.00 -6.34
C ASP A 137 -6.32 12.08 -7.08
N THR A 138 -7.03 13.11 -7.53
CA THR A 138 -6.51 14.37 -8.07
C THR A 138 -5.60 15.09 -7.09
N GLU A 139 -5.87 14.98 -5.79
CA GLU A 139 -5.06 15.52 -4.69
C GLU A 139 -4.51 14.39 -3.81
N LEU A 140 -3.72 14.74 -2.79
CA LEU A 140 -3.30 13.78 -1.76
C LEU A 140 -4.54 13.18 -1.06
N ARG A 141 -4.64 11.85 -1.06
CA ARG A 141 -5.71 11.13 -0.35
C ARG A 141 -5.16 10.57 0.96
N HIS A 142 -5.73 10.99 2.09
CA HIS A 142 -5.39 10.41 3.39
C HIS A 142 -6.21 9.14 3.62
N LEU A 143 -5.53 8.00 3.78
CA LEU A 143 -6.14 6.67 3.90
C LEU A 143 -6.23 6.18 5.36
N SER A 144 -5.63 6.88 6.32
CA SER A 144 -5.76 6.60 7.76
C SER A 144 -6.39 7.77 8.55
N PRO A 145 -7.56 8.31 8.16
CA PRO A 145 -8.19 9.43 8.86
C PRO A 145 -8.73 9.08 10.26
N ALA A 146 -8.94 7.79 10.52
CA ALA A 146 -9.51 7.29 11.76
C ALA A 146 -8.70 6.05 12.19
N VAL A 147 -7.89 6.21 13.23
CA VAL A 147 -7.06 5.15 13.83
C VAL A 147 -7.56 4.92 15.26
N ASP A 148 -7.56 3.66 15.70
CA ASP A 148 -8.05 3.22 17.01
C ASP A 148 -7.31 3.91 18.19
N ASP A 149 -5.99 4.05 18.09
CA ASP A 149 -5.15 4.79 19.05
C ASP A 149 -5.59 6.25 19.23
N LEU A 150 -6.22 6.84 18.21
CA LEU A 150 -6.78 8.18 18.22
C LEU A 150 -8.30 8.20 18.43
N ARG A 151 -8.87 7.07 18.91
CA ARG A 151 -10.30 6.85 19.08
C ARG A 151 -11.09 7.17 17.82
N TYR A 152 -10.54 6.83 16.64
CA TYR A 152 -11.14 7.08 15.33
C TYR A 152 -11.35 8.56 14.98
N HIS A 153 -10.56 9.48 15.56
CA HIS A 153 -10.57 10.89 15.21
C HIS A 153 -9.21 11.30 14.63
N PRO A 154 -9.17 12.15 13.58
CA PRO A 154 -7.91 12.68 13.09
C PRO A 154 -7.27 13.58 14.16
N PRO A 155 -5.93 13.59 14.28
CA PRO A 155 -5.25 14.33 15.33
C PRO A 155 -5.37 15.86 15.14
N PHE A 156 -5.47 16.32 13.88
CA PHE A 156 -5.69 17.72 13.51
C PHE A 156 -6.15 17.83 12.05
N VAL A 157 -6.69 18.99 11.67
CA VAL A 157 -7.11 19.28 10.29
C VAL A 157 -5.91 19.26 9.34
N ASN A 158 -6.05 18.61 8.19
CA ASN A 158 -4.99 18.40 7.18
C ASN A 158 -3.85 17.46 7.61
N SER A 159 -4.07 16.59 8.61
CA SER A 159 -3.14 15.49 8.86
C SER A 159 -3.09 14.53 7.67
N ALA A 160 -1.90 14.17 7.21
CA ALA A 160 -1.67 13.14 6.19
C ALA A 160 -0.57 12.15 6.62
N GLY A 161 -0.50 11.90 7.93
CA GLY A 161 0.39 10.88 8.52
C GLY A 161 -0.17 9.47 8.30
N GLY A 162 0.56 8.45 8.76
CA GLY A 162 0.10 7.07 8.65
C GLY A 162 0.12 6.54 7.22
N VAL A 163 -1.07 6.41 6.61
CA VAL A 163 -1.27 5.91 5.25
C VAL A 163 -1.83 7.00 4.35
N ALA A 164 -1.19 7.24 3.21
CA ALA A 164 -1.68 8.20 2.22
C ALA A 164 -1.38 7.75 0.79
N ALA A 165 -2.22 8.18 -0.16
CA ALA A 165 -2.08 7.90 -1.58
C ALA A 165 -1.81 9.17 -2.38
N MET A 166 -0.88 9.10 -3.33
CA MET A 166 -0.54 10.20 -4.22
C MET A 166 -0.23 9.69 -5.63
N SER A 167 -0.77 10.39 -6.64
CA SER A 167 -0.49 10.08 -8.04
C SER A 167 0.98 10.33 -8.39
N LYS A 168 1.48 9.64 -9.42
CA LYS A 168 2.82 9.86 -9.99
C LYS A 168 3.05 11.34 -10.29
N GLU A 169 2.09 11.98 -10.94
CA GLU A 169 2.15 13.40 -11.30
C GLU A 169 2.32 14.30 -10.07
N ASN A 170 1.50 14.10 -9.04
CA ASN A 170 1.56 14.90 -7.82
C ASN A 170 2.87 14.68 -7.05
N ILE A 171 3.37 13.44 -7.01
CA ILE A 171 4.68 13.12 -6.42
C ILE A 171 5.77 13.95 -7.10
N PHE A 172 5.83 13.95 -8.43
CA PHE A 172 6.85 14.71 -9.17
C PHE A 172 6.63 16.22 -9.15
N LYS A 173 5.39 16.69 -8.96
CA LYS A 173 5.07 18.11 -8.77
C LYS A 173 5.54 18.64 -7.43
N VAL A 174 5.33 17.88 -6.35
CA VAL A 174 5.72 18.25 -4.98
C VAL A 174 7.22 18.04 -4.75
N ARG A 175 7.81 17.04 -5.42
CA ARG A 175 9.24 16.74 -5.30
C ARG A 175 10.10 17.72 -6.09
N LYS A 176 10.89 18.51 -5.36
CA LYS A 176 12.23 18.94 -5.83
C LYS A 176 13.21 17.76 -5.83
N ILE A 177 12.87 16.61 -6.45
CA ILE A 177 13.88 15.56 -6.65
C ILE A 177 14.91 16.15 -7.61
N ARG A 178 16.09 16.49 -7.09
CA ARG A 178 17.26 16.64 -7.94
C ARG A 178 17.47 15.28 -8.58
N ARG A 179 17.26 15.17 -9.88
CA ARG A 179 17.84 14.09 -10.67
C ARG A 179 19.33 14.11 -10.39
N TYR A 180 19.82 13.23 -9.53
CA TYR A 180 21.20 12.78 -9.67
C TYR A 180 21.17 11.88 -10.90
N VAL A 181 21.38 12.50 -12.05
CA VAL A 181 21.91 11.79 -13.20
C VAL A 181 23.30 11.35 -12.74
N MET A 182 23.48 10.04 -12.53
CA MET A 182 24.83 9.46 -12.48
C MET A 182 25.45 9.53 -13.87
#